data_AF-A0A9D1VFB4-F1
#
_entry.id   AF-A0A9D1VFB4-F1
#
_cell.length_a   1.000
_cell.length_b   1.000
_cell.length_c   1.000
_cell.angle_alpha   90.00
_cell.angle_beta   90.00
_cell.angle_gamma   90.00
#
_symmetry.space_group_name_H-M   'P 1'
#
loop_
_entity.id
_entity.type
_entity.pdbx_description
1 polymer ?
#
loop_
_entity_poly.entity_id
_entity_poly.type
_entity_poly.pdbx_seq_one_letter_code
_entity_poly.pdbx_strand_id
1 'polypeptide(L)' 'MEEILHEVPVKTLTMAPLEDFEKKTPLLTAGDRARLNTMTIGWGGLGTLWGKPVCTVYVRPQR' A
#
# COMPACT_ATOMS: atom_id res chain seq x y z
N MET A 1 23.00 3.46 4.83
CA MET A 1 21.86 3.97 5.62
C MET A 1 20.80 2.89 5.56
N GLU A 2 20.54 2.24 6.68
CA GLU A 2 19.58 1.15 6.78
C GLU A 2 18.18 1.79 6.76
N GLU A 3 17.52 1.81 5.61
CA GLU A 3 16.11 2.20 5.51
C GLU A 3 15.26 1.08 6.11
N ILE A 4 15.17 1.10 7.43
CA ILE A 4 14.29 0.22 8.19
C ILE A 4 12.86 0.70 7.93
N LEU A 5 12.04 -0.17 7.32
CA LEU A 5 10.60 0.05 7.21
C LEU A 5 10.06 0.33 8.62
N HIS A 6 9.45 1.50 8.81
CA HIS A 6 8.83 1.88 10.08
C HIS A 6 7.33 1.93 9.91
N GLU A 7 6.61 1.54 10.96
CA GLU A 7 5.15 1.57 10.96
C GLU A 7 4.66 3.02 10.97
N VAL A 8 3.73 3.34 10.07
CA VAL A 8 3.07 4.65 10.00
C VAL A 8 1.61 4.47 10.37
N PRO A 9 1.10 5.15 11.42
CA PRO A 9 -0.32 5.15 11.72
C PRO A 9 -1.16 5.64 10.54
N VAL A 10 -2.24 4.94 10.21
CA VAL A 10 -3.09 5.29 9.06
C VAL A 10 -3.62 6.72 9.14
N LYS A 11 -3.89 7.23 10.35
CA LYS A 11 -4.38 8.60 10.58
C LYS A 11 -3.34 9.68 10.28
N THR A 12 -2.05 9.36 10.28
CA THR A 12 -0.95 10.29 10.00
C THR A 12 -0.42 10.13 8.58
N LEU A 13 -1.00 9.21 7.80
CA LEU A 13 -0.60 8.98 6.42
C LEU A 13 -1.04 10.14 5.55
N THR A 14 -0.07 10.93 5.09
CA THR A 14 -0.28 11.98 4.09
C THR A 14 0.15 11.43 2.73
N MET A 15 -0.79 11.35 1.79
CA MET A 15 -0.49 10.88 0.43
C MET A 15 -1.37 11.55 -0.60
N ALA A 16 -0.86 11.68 -1.82
CA ALA A 16 -1.55 12.19 -3.00
C ALA A 16 -1.90 10.98 -3.89
N PRO A 17 -3.08 10.36 -3.75
CA PRO A 17 -3.28 8.98 -4.22
C PRO A 17 -3.11 8.81 -5.73
N LEU A 18 -3.53 9.80 -6.53
CA LEU A 18 -3.36 9.76 -7.98
C LEU A 18 -1.88 9.80 -8.39
N GLU A 19 -1.12 10.74 -7.83
CA GLU A 19 0.31 10.86 -8.14
C GLU A 19 1.12 9.69 -7.59
N ASP A 20 0.84 9.29 -6.35
CA ASP A 20 1.63 8.27 -5.66
C ASP A 20 1.44 6.89 -6.31
N PHE A 21 0.21 6.51 -6.66
CA PHE A 21 -0.03 5.23 -7.35
C PHE A 21 0.50 5.23 -8.79
N GLU A 22 0.39 6.34 -9.52
CA GLU A 22 0.81 6.42 -10.92
C GLU A 22 2.34 6.55 -11.08
N LYS A 23 2.98 7.40 -10.26
CA LYS A 23 4.39 7.79 -10.44
C LYS A 23 5.34 7.23 -9.40
N LYS A 24 4.90 7.08 -8.14
CA LYS A 24 5.76 6.57 -7.05
C LYS A 24 5.64 5.06 -6.88
N THR A 25 4.60 4.45 -7.46
CA THR A 25 4.44 3.00 -7.62
C THR A 25 4.65 2.24 -6.29
N PRO A 26 3.70 2.33 -5.35
CA PRO A 26 3.84 1.74 -4.03
C PRO A 26 4.04 0.21 -4.06
N LEU A 27 4.58 -0.33 -2.98
CA LEU A 27 4.77 -1.77 -2.79
C LEU A 27 3.65 -2.34 -1.92
N LEU A 28 3.00 -3.39 -2.42
CA LEU A 28 2.14 -4.27 -1.63
C LEU A 28 2.98 -5.44 -1.13
N THR A 29 3.09 -5.57 0.19
CA THR A 29 3.73 -6.70 0.85
C THR A 29 2.70 -7.48 1.64
N ALA A 30 2.61 -8.79 1.41
CA ALA A 30 1.72 -9.69 2.14
C ALA A 30 2.46 -10.95 2.57
N GLY A 31 2.22 -11.38 3.81
CA GLY A 31 2.87 -12.56 4.38
C GLY A 31 3.23 -12.35 5.85
N ASP A 32 4.10 -13.20 6.36
CA ASP A 32 4.61 -13.17 7.72
C ASP A 32 6.15 -13.07 7.72
N ARG A 33 6.77 -13.17 8.90
CA ARG A 33 8.24 -13.09 9.02
C ARG A 33 8.98 -14.26 8.37
N ALA A 34 8.30 -15.39 8.10
CA ALA A 34 8.90 -16.56 7.48
C ALA A 34 8.80 -16.51 5.95
N ARG A 35 7.71 -15.95 5.40
CA ARG A 35 7.52 -15.80 3.96
C ARG A 35 6.74 -14.52 3.62
N LEU A 36 7.39 -13.65 2.85
CA LEU A 36 6.82 -12.40 2.35
C LEU A 36 6.72 -12.44 0.83
N ASN A 37 5.61 -11.96 0.28
CA ASN A 37 5.43 -11.68 -1.13
C ASN A 37 5.28 -10.17 -1.31
N THR A 38 6.18 -9.57 -2.09
CA THR A 38 6.19 -8.14 -2.38
C THR A 38 5.96 -7.90 -3.86
N MET A 39 5.15 -6.90 -4.19
CA MET A 39 4.87 -6.53 -5.56
C MET A 39 4.59 -5.04 -5.71
N THR A 40 5.03 -4.46 -6.83
CA THR A 40 4.62 -3.11 -7.22
C THR A 40 3.14 -3.08 -7.59
N ILE A 41 2.44 -2.06 -7.10
CA ILE A 41 1.03 -1.80 -7.40
C ILE A 41 0.88 -0.41 -8.03
N GLY A 42 0.04 -0.33 -9.06
CA GLY A 42 -0.28 0.93 -9.75
C GLY A 42 -1.77 1.28 -9.72
N TRP A 43 -2.62 0.39 -9.19
CA TRP A 43 -4.06 0.62 -9.09
C TRP A 43 -4.58 0.31 -7.70
N GLY A 44 -5.39 1.23 -7.20
CA GLY A 44 -6.04 1.08 -5.91
C GLY A 44 -6.89 2.30 -5.59
N GLY A 45 -7.37 2.36 -4.36
CA GLY A 45 -8.12 3.48 -3.83
C GLY A 45 -8.00 3.54 -2.31
N LEU A 46 -8.08 4.74 -1.78
CA LEU A 46 -8.11 5.01 -0.35
C LEU A 46 -9.44 5.69 -0.02
N GLY A 47 -9.97 5.41 1.17
CA GLY A 47 -11.20 6.05 1.59
C GLY A 47 -11.64 5.66 2.98
N THR A 48 -12.92 5.89 3.25
CA THR A 48 -13.57 5.51 4.50
C THR A 48 -14.76 4.61 4.19
N LEU A 49 -14.81 3.42 4.80
CA LEU A 49 -15.92 2.49 4.72
C LEU A 49 -16.47 2.28 6.14
N TRP A 50 -17.76 2.57 6.35
CA TRP A 50 -18.42 2.46 7.66
C TRP A 50 -17.68 3.20 8.79
N GLY A 51 -17.15 4.40 8.49
CA GLY A 51 -16.39 5.20 9.45
C GLY A 51 -14.97 4.70 9.75
N LYS A 52 -14.46 3.69 9.02
CA LYS A 52 -13.10 3.17 9.16
C LYS A 52 -12.27 3.45 7.91
N PRO A 53 -10.98 3.82 8.06
CA PRO A 53 -10.10 4.00 6.90
C PRO A 53 -9.88 2.67 6.18
N VAL A 54 -9.90 2.69 4.85
CA VAL A 54 -9.69 1.51 4.00
C VAL A 54 -8.73 1.83 2.86
N CYS A 55 -7.95 0.82 2.47
CA CYS A 55 -7.13 0.82 1.25
C CYS A 55 -7.54 -0.41 0.43
N THR A 56 -7.96 -0.18 -0.81
CA THR A 56 -8.30 -1.23 -1.78
C THR A 56 -7.20 -1.28 -2.81
N VAL A 57 -6.66 -2.46 -3.06
CA VAL A 57 -5.61 -2.68 -4.06
C VAL A 57 -6.09 -3.72 -5.07
N TYR A 58 -5.94 -3.43 -6.36
CA TYR A 58 -6.35 -4.34 -7.42
C TYR A 58 -5.15 -5.15 -7.90
N VAL A 59 -5.13 -6.44 -7.58
CA VAL A 59 -4.10 -7.37 -8.03
C VAL A 59 -4.64 -8.16 -9.22
N ARG A 60 -3.96 -8.06 -10.37
CA ARG A 60 -4.30 -8.90 -11.53
C ARG A 60 -3.92 -10.35 -11.23
N PRO A 61 -4.79 -11.35 -11.51
CA PRO A 61 -4.49 -12.76 -11.26
C PRO A 61 -3.31 -13.29 -12.09
N GLN A 62 -3.08 -12.69 -13.26
CA GLN A 62 -1.91 -12.94 -14.08
C GLN A 62 -0.72 -12.21 -13.45
N ARG A 63 0.00 -12.90 -12.56
CA ARG A 63 1.35 -12.53 -12.14
C ARG A 63 2.29 -13.69 -12.43
#